data_AF-A0A7S1H1I8-F1
#
_entry.id   AF-A0A7S1H1I8-F1
#
_cell.length_a   1.000
_cell.length_b   1.000
_cell.length_c   1.000
_cell.angle_alpha   90.00
_cell.angle_beta   90.00
_cell.angle_gamma   90.00
#
_symmetry.space_group_name_H-M   'P 1'
#
loop_
_entity.id
_entity.type
_entity.pdbx_description
1 polymer ?
#
loop_
_entity_poly.entity_id
_entity_poly.type
_entity_poly.pdbx_seq_one_letter_code
_entity_poly.pdbx_strand_id
1 'polypeptide(L)'
;DRDEVENVTIAYDQLLLLGDEQVLSRLMLVASMMELEGCLPVPAISWNVSPNCEDEEEKKAVERLGFLFLAYRPSMWWFEIAEMIRKLVMASVLVFVWEGSPSQVGAGFVITFAAVTVSLALQPYSDRELGAMYTFSLMVQAVTLLSGLMIITQRFQEILGEDD
;
A
#
# COMPACT_ATOMS: atom_id res chain seq x y z
N ASP A 1 5.17 0.55 31.02
CA ASP A 1 6.16 0.59 32.11
C ASP A 1 7.48 0.07 31.55
N ARG A 2 8.61 0.76 31.74
CA ARG A 2 9.83 0.49 30.94
C ARG A 2 10.47 -0.85 31.31
N ASP A 3 10.34 -1.24 32.58
CA ASP A 3 10.84 -2.50 33.12
C ASP A 3 10.03 -3.72 32.63
N GLU A 4 8.77 -3.50 32.26
CA GLU A 4 7.86 -4.53 31.76
C GLU A 4 8.20 -4.90 30.30
N VAL A 5 8.55 -3.89 29.48
CA VAL A 5 8.98 -4.08 28.09
C VAL A 5 10.35 -4.77 28.02
N GLU A 6 11.25 -4.45 28.94
CA GLU A 6 12.59 -5.05 29.02
C GLU A 6 12.52 -6.53 29.45
N ASN A 7 11.68 -6.86 30.43
CA ASN A 7 11.43 -8.25 30.84
C ASN A 7 10.81 -9.10 29.74
N VAL A 8 9.89 -8.51 28.97
CA VAL A 8 9.27 -9.16 27.82
C VAL A 8 10.31 -9.41 26.71
N THR A 9 11.19 -8.45 26.45
CA THR A 9 12.25 -8.57 25.44
C THR A 9 13.28 -9.66 25.80
N ILE A 10 13.67 -9.75 27.08
CA ILE A 10 14.58 -10.78 27.59
C ILE A 10 13.93 -12.17 27.51
N ALA A 11 12.64 -12.28 27.84
CA ALA A 11 11.91 -13.54 27.71
C ALA A 11 11.82 -14.03 26.25
N TYR A 12 11.66 -13.11 25.29
CA TYR A 12 11.67 -13.44 23.86
C TYR A 12 13.04 -13.90 23.37
N ASP A 13 14.12 -13.22 23.78
CA ASP A 13 15.49 -13.59 23.38
C ASP A 13 15.88 -14.99 23.91
N GLN A 14 15.39 -15.32 25.12
CA GLN A 14 15.58 -16.61 25.75
C GLN A 14 14.71 -17.73 25.13
N LEU A 15 13.57 -17.39 24.53
CA LEU A 15 12.71 -18.31 23.76
C LEU A 15 13.21 -18.53 22.33
N LEU A 16 13.86 -17.54 21.71
CA LEU A 16 14.38 -17.62 20.34
C LEU A 16 15.55 -18.60 20.19
N LEU A 17 16.26 -18.89 21.29
CA LEU A 17 17.40 -19.81 21.34
C LEU A 17 17.00 -21.30 21.44
N LEU A 18 15.73 -21.60 21.71
CA LEU A 18 15.18 -22.96 21.77
C LEU A 18 14.40 -23.26 20.48
N GLY A 19 15.08 -23.85 19.49
CA GLY A 19 14.52 -24.16 18.17
C GLY A 19 13.55 -25.35 18.14
N ASP A 20 12.42 -25.25 18.84
CA ASP A 20 11.45 -26.35 19.00
C ASP A 20 10.00 -25.92 18.64
N GLU A 21 9.24 -26.78 17.97
CA GLU A 21 7.83 -26.55 17.54
C GLU A 21 6.90 -26.17 18.71
N GLN A 22 7.27 -26.55 19.93
CA GLN A 22 6.55 -26.20 21.16
C GLN A 22 6.60 -24.70 21.49
N VAL A 23 7.68 -24.01 21.10
CA VAL A 23 7.80 -22.56 21.30
C VAL A 23 6.80 -21.83 20.42
N LEU A 24 6.68 -22.21 19.15
CA LEU A 24 5.72 -21.62 18.23
C LEU A 24 4.27 -21.80 18.71
N SER A 25 3.96 -23.00 19.24
CA SER A 25 2.64 -23.30 19.80
C SER A 25 2.31 -22.42 21.01
N ARG A 26 3.29 -22.18 21.89
CA ARG A 26 3.13 -21.29 23.05
C ARG A 26 3.05 -19.82 22.65
N LEU A 27 3.78 -19.43 21.61
CA LEU A 27 3.79 -18.06 21.08
C LEU A 27 2.44 -17.73 20.42
N MET A 28 1.85 -18.67 19.66
CA MET A 28 0.48 -18.53 19.14
C MET A 28 -0.55 -18.44 20.27
N LEU A 29 -0.39 -19.24 21.33
CA LEU A 29 -1.29 -19.20 22.49
C LEU A 29 -1.22 -17.86 23.21
N VAL A 30 -0.01 -17.36 23.46
CA VAL A 30 0.20 -16.03 24.06
C VAL A 30 -0.34 -14.91 23.17
N ALA A 31 -0.14 -14.99 21.84
CA ALA A 31 -0.72 -14.05 20.89
C ALA A 31 -2.25 -14.03 20.98
N SER A 32 -2.90 -15.20 21.00
CA SER A 32 -4.37 -15.31 21.14
C SER A 32 -4.89 -14.80 22.49
N MET A 33 -4.10 -14.92 23.56
CA MET A 33 -4.44 -14.36 24.88
C MET A 33 -4.33 -12.83 24.88
N MET A 34 -3.31 -12.28 24.22
CA MET A 34 -3.16 -10.82 24.07
C MET A 34 -4.26 -10.20 23.20
N GLU A 35 -4.79 -10.94 22.22
CA GLU A 35 -5.97 -10.54 21.44
C GLU A 35 -7.23 -10.44 22.31
N LEU A 36 -7.42 -11.39 23.23
CA LEU A 36 -8.56 -11.44 24.16
C LEU A 36 -8.52 -10.32 25.21
N GLU A 37 -7.33 -9.89 25.63
CA GLU A 37 -7.15 -8.77 26.56
C GLU A 37 -7.14 -7.40 25.89
N GLY A 38 -7.18 -7.33 24.55
CA GLY A 38 -7.17 -6.06 23.81
C GLY A 38 -5.85 -5.28 23.91
N CYS A 39 -4.78 -5.95 24.33
CA CYS A 39 -3.44 -5.36 24.48
C CYS A 39 -2.73 -5.17 23.14
N LEU A 40 -3.11 -5.92 22.10
CA LEU A 40 -2.66 -5.71 20.73
C LEU A 40 -3.75 -4.99 19.93
N PRO A 41 -3.46 -3.82 19.33
CA PRO A 41 -4.34 -3.24 18.31
C PRO A 41 -4.25 -4.13 17.07
N VAL A 42 -5.03 -5.21 17.03
CA VAL A 42 -5.23 -5.96 15.80
C VAL A 42 -6.01 -5.04 14.87
N PRO A 43 -5.53 -4.73 13.66
CA PRO A 43 -6.27 -3.89 12.74
C PRO A 43 -7.61 -4.55 12.49
N ALA A 44 -8.71 -3.79 12.58
CA ALA A 44 -10.04 -4.31 12.33
C ALA A 44 -10.10 -4.90 10.91
N ILE A 45 -10.04 -6.23 10.82
CA ILE A 45 -10.09 -6.94 9.55
C ILE A 45 -11.52 -6.81 9.02
N SER A 46 -11.70 -6.01 7.98
CA SER A 46 -13.01 -5.86 7.31
C SER A 46 -13.44 -7.10 6.52
N TRP A 47 -12.48 -8.00 6.25
CA TRP A 47 -12.65 -9.27 5.56
C TRP A 47 -12.73 -10.42 6.56
N ASN A 48 -13.87 -10.59 7.23
CA ASN A 48 -14.07 -11.79 8.04
C ASN A 48 -14.35 -12.97 7.09
N VAL A 49 -13.51 -13.98 7.17
CA VAL A 49 -13.84 -15.29 6.61
C VAL A 49 -14.78 -15.92 7.62
N SER A 50 -16.04 -16.15 7.25
CA SER A 50 -16.99 -16.79 8.17
C SER A 50 -16.37 -18.10 8.68
N PRO A 51 -16.32 -18.36 10.00
CA PRO A 51 -15.71 -19.59 10.52
C PRO A 51 -16.39 -20.86 9.98
N ASN A 52 -17.59 -20.72 9.41
CA ASN A 52 -18.38 -21.77 8.81
C ASN A 52 -18.34 -21.80 7.26
N CYS A 53 -17.45 -21.03 6.61
CA CYS A 53 -17.24 -21.18 5.17
C CYS A 53 -16.50 -22.49 4.89
N GLU A 54 -17.13 -23.34 4.07
CA GLU A 54 -16.59 -24.63 3.64
C GLU A 54 -15.60 -24.48 2.47
N ASP A 55 -15.48 -23.27 1.91
CA ASP A 55 -14.63 -22.99 0.75
C ASP A 55 -13.17 -22.84 1.15
N GLU A 56 -12.43 -23.96 1.10
CA GLU A 56 -11.00 -24.03 1.38
C GLU A 56 -10.17 -23.12 0.45
N GLU A 57 -10.69 -22.83 -0.75
CA GLU A 57 -10.08 -21.92 -1.72
C GLU A 57 -10.12 -20.46 -1.26
N GLU A 58 -11.22 -20.02 -0.64
CA GLU A 58 -11.36 -18.66 -0.11
C GLU A 58 -10.37 -18.43 1.04
N LYS A 59 -10.23 -19.42 1.93
CA LYS A 59 -9.23 -19.41 3.01
C LYS A 59 -7.82 -19.27 2.46
N LYS A 60 -7.46 -20.08 1.45
CA LYS A 60 -6.13 -20.01 0.80
C LYS A 60 -5.92 -18.68 0.09
N ALA A 61 -6.95 -18.09 -0.52
CA ALA A 61 -6.86 -16.79 -1.17
C ALA A 61 -6.63 -15.67 -0.15
N VAL A 62 -7.33 -15.67 0.98
CA VAL A 62 -7.15 -14.68 2.05
C VAL A 62 -5.80 -14.85 2.74
N GLU A 63 -5.34 -16.08 3.00
CA GLU A 63 -4.02 -16.33 3.58
C GLU A 63 -2.88 -15.84 2.67
N ARG A 64 -2.99 -16.03 1.35
CA ARG A 64 -1.90 -15.72 0.41
C ARG A 64 -1.94 -14.28 -0.10
N LEU A 65 -3.14 -13.76 -0.38
CA LEU A 65 -3.34 -12.47 -1.06
C LEU A 65 -4.06 -11.46 -0.18
N GLY A 66 -4.53 -11.85 1.01
CA GLY A 66 -5.24 -10.96 1.94
C GLY A 66 -4.46 -9.69 2.22
N PHE A 67 -3.13 -9.78 2.35
CA PHE A 67 -2.29 -8.60 2.59
C PHE A 67 -2.46 -7.47 1.55
N LEU A 68 -2.86 -7.78 0.31
CA LEU A 68 -3.13 -6.77 -0.72
C LEU A 68 -4.46 -6.05 -0.50
N PHE A 69 -5.53 -6.81 -0.20
CA PHE A 69 -6.89 -6.26 -0.20
C PHE A 69 -7.46 -5.98 1.19
N LEU A 70 -6.80 -6.41 2.27
CA LEU A 70 -7.20 -6.22 3.67
C LEU A 70 -7.43 -4.74 4.04
N ALA A 71 -6.66 -3.85 3.43
CA ALA A 71 -6.73 -2.40 3.63
C ALA A 71 -7.99 -1.74 3.01
N TYR A 72 -8.66 -2.42 2.09
CA TYR A 72 -9.79 -1.91 1.32
C TYR A 72 -11.12 -2.38 1.88
N ARG A 73 -12.19 -1.67 1.52
CA ARG A 73 -13.55 -2.07 1.83
C ARG A 73 -13.94 -3.32 1.04
N PRO A 74 -14.76 -4.24 1.60
CA PRO A 74 -15.22 -5.43 0.88
C PRO A 74 -15.87 -5.16 -0.48
N SER A 75 -16.58 -4.04 -0.63
CA SER A 75 -17.22 -3.63 -1.88
C SER A 75 -16.27 -3.04 -2.93
N MET A 76 -15.01 -2.77 -2.56
CA MET A 76 -14.04 -1.98 -3.35
C MET A 76 -12.71 -2.70 -3.58
N TRP A 77 -12.65 -4.02 -3.41
CA TRP A 77 -11.43 -4.83 -3.57
C TRP A 77 -10.74 -4.68 -4.94
N TRP A 78 -11.54 -4.48 -5.99
CA TRP A 78 -11.06 -4.33 -7.37
C TRP A 78 -10.17 -3.08 -7.55
N PHE A 79 -10.26 -2.11 -6.63
CA PHE A 79 -9.47 -0.89 -6.66
C PHE A 79 -7.96 -1.19 -6.55
N GLU A 80 -7.57 -2.21 -5.79
CA GLU A 80 -6.16 -2.61 -5.69
C GLU A 80 -5.61 -3.08 -7.06
N ILE A 81 -6.40 -3.86 -7.81
CA ILE A 81 -6.02 -4.31 -9.15
C ILE A 81 -5.95 -3.14 -10.12
N ALA A 82 -6.91 -2.21 -10.05
CA ALA A 82 -6.90 -0.99 -10.86
C ALA A 82 -5.64 -0.13 -10.58
N GLU A 83 -5.24 -0.03 -9.32
CA GLU A 83 -4.02 0.67 -8.91
C GLU A 83 -2.75 -0.01 -9.40
N MET A 84 -2.68 -1.34 -9.35
CA MET A 84 -1.56 -2.09 -9.91
C MET A 84 -1.43 -1.87 -11.42
N ILE A 85 -2.54 -1.91 -12.15
CA ILE A 85 -2.55 -1.63 -13.59
C ILE A 85 -2.07 -0.20 -13.87
N ARG A 86 -2.56 0.79 -13.11
CA ARG A 86 -2.10 2.18 -13.26
C ARG A 86 -0.60 2.30 -13.04
N LYS A 87 -0.07 1.68 -11.99
CA LYS A 87 1.38 1.67 -11.70
C LYS A 87 2.17 1.00 -12.83
N LEU A 88 1.65 -0.10 -13.37
CA LEU A 88 2.26 -0.79 -14.51
C LEU A 88 2.27 0.08 -15.76
N VAL A 89 1.16 0.75 -16.09
CA VAL A 89 1.08 1.69 -17.22
C VAL A 89 2.08 2.84 -17.05
N MET A 90 2.21 3.36 -15.83
CA MET A 90 3.17 4.42 -15.52
C MET A 90 4.62 3.99 -15.60
N ALA A 91 4.94 2.78 -15.16
CA ALA A 91 6.32 2.29 -15.14
C ALA A 91 6.78 1.70 -16.47
N SER A 92 5.88 1.04 -17.22
CA SER A 92 6.22 0.34 -18.46
C SER A 92 5.72 1.09 -19.70
N VAL A 93 4.41 1.23 -19.86
CA VAL A 93 3.80 1.75 -21.10
C VAL A 93 4.27 3.17 -21.38
N LEU A 94 4.26 4.05 -20.38
CA LEU A 94 4.71 5.43 -20.53
C LEU A 94 6.19 5.53 -20.92
N VAL A 95 7.04 4.65 -20.38
CA VAL A 95 8.49 4.66 -20.64
C VAL A 95 8.81 4.10 -22.03
N PHE A 96 8.13 3.04 -22.46
CA PHE A 96 8.43 2.37 -23.72
C PHE A 96 7.73 2.96 -24.95
N VAL A 97 6.57 3.59 -24.79
CA VAL A 97 5.78 4.08 -25.95
C VAL A 97 6.16 5.51 -26.36
N TRP A 98 6.58 6.36 -25.43
CA TRP A 98 6.89 7.78 -25.66
C TRP A 98 8.30 8.16 -25.20
N GLU A 99 9.28 7.31 -25.48
CA GLU A 99 10.67 7.57 -25.12
C GLU A 99 11.14 8.96 -25.59
N GLY A 100 11.56 9.79 -24.63
CA GLY A 100 12.13 11.11 -24.89
C GLY A 100 11.12 12.23 -25.26
N SER A 101 9.82 11.93 -25.33
CA SER A 101 8.82 12.95 -25.69
C SER A 101 8.33 13.74 -24.46
N PRO A 102 8.23 15.08 -24.53
CA PRO A 102 7.56 15.91 -23.52
C PRO A 102 6.12 15.48 -23.21
N SER A 103 5.44 14.88 -24.19
CA SER A 103 4.08 14.36 -24.03
C SER A 103 3.99 13.21 -23.03
N GLN A 104 5.09 12.50 -22.77
CA GLN A 104 5.16 11.41 -21.78
C GLN A 104 4.82 11.94 -20.39
N VAL A 105 5.47 13.03 -19.97
CA VAL A 105 5.27 13.62 -18.64
C VAL A 105 3.86 14.20 -18.52
N GLY A 106 3.36 14.85 -19.57
CA GLY A 106 1.98 15.35 -19.63
C GLY A 106 0.93 14.24 -19.50
N ALA A 107 1.10 13.13 -20.21
CA ALA A 107 0.21 11.96 -20.11
C ALA A 107 0.27 11.32 -18.72
N GLY A 108 1.46 11.17 -18.13
CA GLY A 108 1.62 10.69 -16.76
C GLY A 108 0.91 11.58 -15.73
N PHE A 109 0.95 12.91 -15.94
CA PHE A 109 0.24 13.86 -15.08
C PHE A 109 -1.28 13.68 -15.16
N VAL A 110 -1.85 13.55 -16.38
CA VAL A 110 -3.29 13.32 -16.56
C VAL A 110 -3.75 12.02 -15.89
N ILE A 111 -2.98 10.93 -16.04
CA ILE A 111 -3.30 9.65 -15.39
C ILE A 111 -3.26 9.78 -13.87
N THR A 112 -2.24 10.45 -13.33
CA THR A 112 -2.11 10.66 -11.88
C THR A 112 -3.24 11.55 -11.34
N PHE A 113 -3.62 12.60 -12.06
CA PHE A 113 -4.72 13.49 -11.69
C PHE A 113 -6.08 12.78 -11.72
N ALA A 114 -6.32 11.93 -12.72
CA ALA A 114 -7.50 11.07 -12.76
C ALA A 114 -7.52 10.12 -11.55
N ALA A 115 -6.38 9.52 -11.19
CA ALA A 115 -6.28 8.66 -10.01
C ALA A 115 -6.60 9.42 -8.71
N VAL A 116 -6.09 10.64 -8.51
CA VAL A 116 -6.47 11.49 -7.36
C VAL A 116 -7.98 11.71 -7.32
N THR A 117 -8.58 12.07 -8.45
CA THR A 117 -10.02 12.36 -8.56
C THR A 117 -10.86 11.14 -8.18
N VAL A 118 -10.54 9.98 -8.77
CA VAL A 118 -11.22 8.71 -8.48
C VAL A 118 -11.07 8.34 -7.01
N SER A 119 -9.87 8.51 -6.45
CA SER A 119 -9.56 8.18 -5.06
C SER A 119 -10.36 9.02 -4.06
N LEU A 120 -10.51 10.31 -4.34
CA LEU A 120 -11.32 11.22 -3.52
C LEU A 120 -12.82 10.92 -3.64
N ALA A 121 -13.30 10.53 -4.82
CA ALA A 121 -14.71 10.22 -5.04
C ALA A 121 -15.14 8.88 -4.44
N LEU A 122 -14.27 7.87 -4.54
CA LEU A 122 -14.59 6.50 -4.18
C LEU A 122 -14.18 6.11 -2.76
N GLN A 123 -13.19 6.80 -2.17
CA GLN A 123 -12.64 6.50 -0.84
C GLN A 123 -12.53 4.98 -0.55
N PRO A 124 -11.71 4.25 -1.32
CA PRO A 124 -11.75 2.79 -1.37
C PRO A 124 -11.19 2.13 -0.09
N TYR A 125 -10.40 2.86 0.69
CA TYR A 125 -9.81 2.39 1.94
C TYR A 125 -10.83 2.30 3.07
N SER A 126 -10.69 1.26 3.90
CA SER A 126 -11.51 1.09 5.12
C SER A 126 -11.07 2.07 6.21
N ASP A 127 -9.76 2.28 6.34
CA ASP A 127 -9.16 3.24 7.28
C ASP A 127 -8.99 4.63 6.65
N ARG A 128 -9.40 5.67 7.38
CA ARG A 128 -9.30 7.07 6.97
C ARG A 128 -7.86 7.57 6.97
N GLU A 129 -7.04 7.15 7.93
CA GLU A 129 -5.63 7.57 8.00
C GLU A 129 -4.85 7.02 6.80
N LEU A 130 -5.07 5.74 6.50
CA LEU A 130 -4.47 5.09 5.34
C LEU A 130 -4.93 5.74 4.02
N GLY A 131 -6.22 6.05 3.90
CA GLY A 131 -6.75 6.78 2.75
C GLY A 131 -6.16 8.19 2.60
N ALA A 132 -5.89 8.88 3.71
CA ALA A 132 -5.24 10.20 3.71
C ALA A 132 -3.77 10.10 3.28
N MET A 133 -3.02 9.12 3.79
CA MET A 133 -1.64 8.86 3.38
C MET A 133 -1.54 8.52 1.89
N TYR A 134 -2.46 7.69 1.40
CA TYR A 134 -2.54 7.35 -0.01
C TYR A 134 -2.83 8.58 -0.88
N THR A 135 -3.81 9.40 -0.50
CA THR A 135 -4.11 10.66 -1.20
C THR A 135 -2.92 11.60 -1.20
N PHE A 136 -2.21 11.71 -0.07
CA PHE A 136 -0.99 12.50 0.03
C PHE A 136 0.10 11.98 -0.93
N SER A 137 0.30 10.67 -1.01
CA SER A 137 1.23 10.05 -1.95
C SER A 137 0.90 10.40 -3.41
N LEU A 138 -0.38 10.34 -3.80
CA LEU A 138 -0.80 10.74 -5.15
C LEU A 138 -0.58 12.23 -5.42
N MET A 139 -0.79 13.09 -4.43
CA MET A 139 -0.51 14.53 -4.54
C MET A 139 0.98 14.80 -4.74
N VAL A 140 1.84 14.13 -3.97
CA VAL A 140 3.30 14.20 -4.16
C VAL A 140 3.68 13.73 -5.57
N GLN A 141 3.10 12.62 -6.04
CA GLN A 141 3.33 12.11 -7.39
C GLN A 141 2.93 13.13 -8.48
N ALA A 142 1.80 13.83 -8.31
CA ALA A 142 1.37 14.88 -9.23
C ALA A 142 2.35 16.05 -9.24
N VAL A 143 2.84 16.48 -8.07
CA VAL A 143 3.85 17.54 -7.96
C VAL A 143 5.16 17.12 -8.62
N THR A 144 5.62 15.88 -8.43
CA THR A 144 6.83 15.36 -9.09
C THR A 144 6.72 15.46 -10.61
N LEU A 145 5.56 15.12 -11.19
CA LEU A 145 5.33 15.21 -12.63
C LEU A 145 5.24 16.66 -13.12
N LEU A 146 4.62 17.56 -12.34
CA LEU A 146 4.62 19.00 -12.64
C LEU A 146 6.03 19.59 -12.64
N SER A 147 6.85 19.24 -11.65
CA SER A 147 8.26 19.64 -11.61
C SER A 147 9.03 19.13 -12.83
N GLY A 148 8.77 17.88 -13.26
CA GLY A 148 9.34 17.34 -14.50
C GLY A 148 8.92 18.13 -15.74
N LEU A 149 7.65 18.53 -15.83
CA LEU A 149 7.14 19.32 -16.95
C LEU A 149 7.75 20.73 -17.00
N MET A 150 7.95 21.36 -15.84
CA MET A 150 8.62 22.66 -15.73
C MET A 150 10.06 22.61 -16.26
N ILE A 151 10.83 21.57 -15.88
CA ILE A 151 12.21 21.38 -16.35
C ILE A 151 12.24 21.22 -17.88
N ILE A 152 11.32 20.44 -18.44
CA ILE A 152 11.23 20.26 -19.90
C ILE A 152 10.95 21.60 -20.60
N THR A 153 10.03 22.39 -20.05
CA THR A 153 9.67 23.71 -20.62
C THR A 153 10.87 24.65 -20.61
N GLN A 154 11.65 24.69 -19.53
CA GLN A 154 12.88 25.49 -19.44
C GLN A 154 13.89 25.10 -20.52
N ARG A 155 14.10 23.80 -20.74
CA ARG A 155 15.01 23.31 -21.79
C ARG A 155 14.58 23.73 -23.20
N PHE A 156 13.27 23.77 -23.48
CA PHE A 156 12.77 24.28 -24.76
C PHE A 156 13.04 25.78 -24.94
N GLN A 157 12.94 26.56 -23.87
CA GLN A 157 13.21 27.99 -23.93
C GLN A 157 14.71 28.29 -24.14
N GLU A 158 15.60 27.53 -23.51
CA GLU A 158 17.05 27.65 -23.73
C GLU A 158 17.42 27.39 -25.20
N ILE A 159 16.90 26.31 -25.79
CA ILE A 159 17.15 25.96 -27.21
C ILE A 159 16.67 27.07 -28.14
N LEU A 160 15.52 27.69 -27.87
CA LEU A 160 14.98 28.77 -28.70
C LEU A 160 15.66 30.12 -28.47
N GLY A 161 16.26 30.34 -27.30
CA GLY A 161 16.91 31.59 -26.93
C GLY A 161 18.38 31.69 -27.34
N GLU A 162 18.97 30.61 -27.85
CA GLU A 162 20.37 30.57 -28.31
C GLU A 162 20.52 30.98 -29.80
N ASP A 163 19.39 31.17 -30.50
CA ASP A 163 19.32 31.58 -31.92
C ASP A 163 19.18 33.12 -32.12
N ASP A 164 19.11 33.93 -31.06
CA ASP A 164 19.09 35.42 -31.08
C ASP A 164 20.44 36.03 -30.62
#